data_AF-A0A6D2J4Y7-F1
#
_entry.id   AF-A0A6D2J4Y7-F1
#
_cell.length_a   1.000
_cell.length_b   1.000
_cell.length_c   1.000
_cell.angle_alpha   90.00
_cell.angle_beta   90.00
_cell.angle_gamma   90.00
#
_symmetry.space_group_name_H-M   'P 1'
#
loop_
_entity.id
_entity.type
_entity.pdbx_description
1 polymer ?
#
loop_
_entity_poly.entity_id
_entity_poly.type
_entity_poly.pdbx_seq_one_letter_code
_entity_poly.pdbx_strand_id
1 'polypeptide(L)'
;MGSYEKTSFRFEIDNFWKKKSAVTSRIFVSGGCNWYVEVCHKGYGIEDYLSVYLNVPDTKSLRPGWKRRAKYRFIVLNQSGKELKGASETCSLFCGQFPGWGYSKLLPLNKLKEEGFLEKNKLIIKVEVEVVELVHEAEVTGTEMLYIKGFNVRYTQANSVLNIFAEHPDIAVDFKPKNQVVKTEYMNVLLSLIKTLNKPAKVLSETKLSDARSEFRELTEAGFKLDWLQKKFEEVSLEMKKVVSHDARVQELEERITKLKLELDNEKIKSSKVLSLEQTVSKLKVELDNEKAKSFKVLSLEQRVSKLKVELDNEKAKSSKVLSLEEAVSKLKVELYNEKAKSSKVLSLKSSDLEVELDKERSAKSGTSKTVSLIDDVCFWRHMGIRERMAGYRKLK
;
A
#
# COMPACT_ATOMS: atom_id res chain seq x y z
N MET A 1 7.02 -23.08 66.57
CA MET A 1 5.67 -22.65 66.21
C MET A 1 4.76 -23.11 67.34
N GLY A 2 4.21 -22.20 68.15
CA GLY A 2 3.27 -22.57 69.19
C GLY A 2 1.95 -22.97 68.55
N SER A 3 1.50 -24.22 68.75
CA SER A 3 0.14 -24.58 68.40
C SER A 3 -0.79 -23.80 69.33
N TYR A 4 -1.60 -22.93 68.76
CA TYR A 4 -2.63 -22.26 69.53
C TYR A 4 -3.70 -23.29 69.93
N GLU A 5 -4.13 -23.27 71.20
CA GLU A 5 -5.13 -24.24 71.69
C GLU A 5 -6.41 -24.21 70.84
N LYS A 6 -6.92 -25.40 70.51
CA LYS A 6 -8.21 -25.58 69.86
C LYS A 6 -9.30 -25.15 70.84
N THR A 7 -10.05 -24.12 70.50
CA THR A 7 -11.19 -23.66 71.31
C THR A 7 -12.51 -23.83 70.56
N SER A 8 -13.62 -23.78 71.29
CA SER A 8 -14.95 -23.86 70.69
C SER A 8 -15.84 -22.71 71.12
N PHE A 9 -16.72 -22.29 70.23
CA PHE A 9 -17.68 -21.22 70.43
C PHE A 9 -19.09 -21.72 70.10
N ARG A 10 -20.05 -21.39 70.97
CA ARG A 10 -21.47 -21.74 70.81
C ARG A 10 -22.26 -20.50 70.41
N PHE A 11 -22.98 -20.61 69.29
CA PHE A 11 -23.86 -19.59 68.76
C PHE A 11 -25.31 -20.06 68.80
N GLU A 12 -26.15 -19.32 69.52
CA GLU A 12 -27.58 -19.60 69.66
C GLU A 12 -28.40 -18.57 68.91
N ILE A 13 -29.36 -19.03 68.11
CA ILE A 13 -30.21 -18.19 67.28
C ILE A 13 -31.67 -18.48 67.62
N ASP A 14 -32.27 -17.57 68.38
CA ASP A 14 -33.70 -17.63 68.70
C ASP A 14 -34.56 -17.16 67.54
N ASN A 15 -35.77 -17.74 67.45
CA ASN A 15 -36.74 -17.45 66.41
C ASN A 15 -36.14 -17.59 65.00
N PHE A 16 -35.38 -18.67 64.76
CA PHE A 16 -34.58 -18.87 63.55
C PHE A 16 -35.37 -18.62 62.25
N TRP A 17 -36.55 -19.24 62.11
CA TRP A 17 -37.39 -19.07 60.92
C TRP A 17 -37.97 -17.66 60.73
N LYS A 18 -37.94 -16.79 61.75
CA LYS A 18 -38.41 -15.40 61.65
C LYS A 18 -37.33 -14.44 61.15
N LYS A 19 -36.07 -14.89 61.06
CA LYS A 19 -34.96 -14.04 60.63
C LYS A 19 -35.11 -13.74 59.14
N LYS A 20 -35.07 -12.46 58.75
CA LYS A 20 -35.25 -12.06 57.34
C LYS A 20 -33.94 -12.15 56.54
N SER A 21 -32.80 -12.06 57.22
CA SER A 21 -31.46 -11.99 56.64
C SER A 21 -30.51 -12.93 57.37
N ALA A 22 -29.25 -12.95 56.90
CA ALA A 22 -28.12 -13.53 57.63
C ALA A 22 -28.09 -13.07 59.10
N VAL A 23 -27.76 -13.99 59.99
CA VAL A 23 -27.57 -13.72 61.42
C VAL A 23 -26.10 -13.92 61.76
N THR A 24 -25.49 -12.89 62.34
CA THR A 24 -24.09 -12.92 62.78
C THR A 24 -24.01 -13.13 64.30
N SER A 25 -22.99 -13.86 64.74
CA SER A 25 -22.67 -13.99 66.15
C SER A 25 -21.96 -12.75 66.68
N ARG A 26 -21.85 -12.65 68.01
CA ARG A 26 -20.83 -11.80 68.62
C ARG A 26 -19.43 -12.24 68.18
N ILE A 27 -18.49 -11.31 68.21
CA ILE A 27 -17.08 -11.62 68.01
C ILE A 27 -16.60 -12.49 69.18
N PHE A 28 -15.80 -13.51 68.88
CA PHE A 28 -15.17 -14.38 69.87
C PHE A 28 -13.69 -14.58 69.53
N VAL A 29 -12.89 -14.90 70.56
CA VAL A 29 -11.46 -15.13 70.43
C VAL A 29 -11.18 -16.63 70.36
N SER A 30 -10.40 -17.04 69.36
CA SER A 30 -9.87 -18.39 69.25
C SER A 30 -8.48 -18.35 68.62
N GLY A 31 -7.53 -19.05 69.24
CA GLY A 31 -6.12 -19.04 68.86
C GLY A 31 -5.52 -17.64 68.72
N GLY A 32 -5.83 -16.75 69.68
CA GLY A 32 -5.35 -15.36 69.68
C GLY A 32 -5.97 -14.46 68.61
N CYS A 33 -6.94 -14.96 67.83
CA CYS A 33 -7.57 -14.23 66.74
C CYS A 33 -9.06 -13.99 67.01
N ASN A 34 -9.56 -12.84 66.55
CA ASN A 34 -11.00 -12.55 66.55
C ASN A 34 -11.69 -13.22 65.37
N TRP A 35 -12.87 -13.78 65.63
CA TRP A 35 -13.73 -14.47 64.67
C TRP A 35 -15.20 -14.14 64.92
N TYR A 36 -16.04 -14.32 63.91
CA TYR A 36 -17.49 -14.39 64.08
C TYR A 36 -18.09 -15.45 63.16
N VAL A 37 -19.25 -16.01 63.54
CA VAL A 37 -20.01 -16.96 62.73
C VAL A 37 -21.16 -16.23 62.06
N GLU A 38 -21.39 -16.51 60.79
CA GLU A 38 -22.57 -16.05 60.05
C GLU A 38 -23.41 -17.26 59.62
N VAL A 39 -24.72 -17.16 59.80
CA VAL A 39 -25.69 -18.23 59.52
C VAL A 39 -26.83 -17.68 58.66
N CYS A 40 -27.11 -18.35 57.55
CA CYS A 40 -28.15 -17.97 56.60
C CYS A 40 -29.04 -19.16 56.29
N HIS A 41 -30.37 -19.01 56.40
CA HIS A 41 -31.31 -20.01 55.89
C HIS A 41 -31.68 -19.81 54.43
N LYS A 42 -31.61 -18.59 53.89
CA LYS A 42 -31.87 -18.31 52.46
C LYS A 42 -30.63 -18.23 51.57
N GLY A 43 -29.45 -18.49 52.14
CA GLY A 43 -28.16 -18.55 51.43
C GLY A 43 -27.78 -17.34 50.58
N TYR A 44 -26.64 -17.44 49.90
CA TYR A 44 -26.22 -16.60 48.78
C TYR A 44 -26.49 -17.40 47.48
N GLY A 45 -27.75 -17.50 47.06
CA GLY A 45 -28.15 -18.16 45.80
C GLY A 45 -28.53 -19.65 45.90
N ILE A 46 -28.53 -20.26 47.09
CA ILE A 46 -29.07 -21.62 47.32
C ILE A 46 -30.06 -21.53 48.49
N GLU A 47 -31.35 -21.45 48.18
CA GLU A 47 -32.40 -21.14 49.16
C GLU A 47 -32.82 -22.33 50.04
N ASP A 48 -32.49 -23.56 49.64
CA ASP A 48 -32.98 -24.78 50.31
C ASP A 48 -32.04 -25.36 51.37
N TYR A 49 -30.94 -24.68 51.67
CA TYR A 49 -29.90 -25.17 52.58
C TYR A 49 -29.51 -24.14 53.64
N LEU A 50 -29.27 -24.64 54.86
CA LEU A 50 -28.58 -23.91 55.91
C LEU A 50 -27.13 -23.67 55.48
N SER A 51 -26.76 -22.39 55.38
CA SER A 51 -25.39 -21.95 55.13
C SER A 51 -24.75 -21.42 56.42
N VAL A 52 -23.48 -21.77 56.65
CA VAL A 52 -22.73 -21.32 57.83
C VAL A 52 -21.29 -20.98 57.45
N TYR A 53 -20.82 -19.82 57.89
CA TYR A 53 -19.48 -19.30 57.60
C TYR A 53 -18.77 -18.82 58.86
N LEU A 54 -17.45 -19.02 58.89
CA LEU A 54 -16.53 -18.47 59.87
C LEU A 54 -15.85 -17.29 59.19
N ASN A 55 -15.84 -16.15 59.85
CA ASN A 55 -15.37 -14.90 59.27
C ASN A 55 -14.39 -14.18 60.21
N VAL A 56 -13.46 -13.45 59.61
CA VAL A 56 -12.57 -12.53 60.30
C VAL A 56 -13.25 -11.15 60.37
N PRO A 57 -13.44 -10.56 61.55
CA PRO A 57 -13.99 -9.21 61.70
C PRO A 57 -12.95 -8.14 61.35
N ASP A 58 -13.42 -6.92 61.12
CA ASP A 58 -12.61 -5.69 60.99
C ASP A 58 -11.45 -5.80 59.99
N THR A 59 -11.68 -6.48 58.87
CA THR A 59 -10.66 -6.79 57.86
C THR A 59 -9.98 -5.57 57.27
N LYS A 60 -10.67 -4.41 57.26
CA LYS A 60 -10.15 -3.12 56.83
C LYS A 60 -9.11 -2.52 57.78
N SER A 61 -9.16 -2.91 59.07
CA SER A 61 -8.24 -2.45 60.11
C SER A 61 -6.98 -3.31 60.19
N LEU A 62 -6.95 -4.46 59.52
CA LEU A 62 -5.80 -5.35 59.45
C LEU A 62 -4.78 -4.82 58.43
N ARG A 63 -3.49 -5.01 58.72
CA ARG A 63 -2.41 -4.57 57.82
C ARG A 63 -2.47 -5.33 56.49
N PRO A 64 -2.14 -4.68 55.37
CA PRO A 64 -2.03 -5.36 54.08
C PRO A 64 -1.20 -6.65 54.18
N GLY A 65 -1.67 -7.71 53.53
CA GLY A 65 -0.98 -9.00 53.50
C GLY A 65 -1.13 -9.89 54.73
N TRP A 66 -2.00 -9.53 55.69
CA TRP A 66 -2.35 -10.40 56.81
C TRP A 66 -2.87 -11.77 56.32
N LYS A 67 -2.50 -12.83 57.05
CA LYS A 67 -2.91 -14.21 56.76
C LYS A 67 -3.14 -14.99 58.05
N ARG A 68 -4.18 -15.82 58.06
CA ARG A 68 -4.46 -16.75 59.17
C ARG A 68 -4.83 -18.10 58.59
N ARG A 69 -4.06 -19.15 58.89
CA ARG A 69 -4.46 -20.52 58.58
C ARG A 69 -5.14 -21.09 59.80
N ALA A 70 -6.38 -21.52 59.65
CA ALA A 70 -7.12 -22.14 60.75
C ALA A 70 -7.81 -23.42 60.28
N LYS A 71 -7.76 -24.44 61.14
CA LYS A 71 -8.65 -25.59 61.05
C LYS A 71 -9.93 -25.26 61.79
N TYR A 72 -11.06 -25.58 61.21
CA TYR A 72 -12.35 -25.39 61.85
C TYR A 72 -13.35 -26.47 61.50
N ARG A 73 -14.35 -26.63 62.37
CA ARG A 73 -15.45 -27.57 62.21
C ARG A 73 -16.75 -26.96 62.73
N PHE A 74 -17.82 -27.03 61.94
CA PHE A 74 -19.17 -26.65 62.37
C PHE A 74 -19.98 -27.85 62.82
N ILE A 75 -20.75 -27.67 63.88
CA ILE A 75 -21.55 -28.72 64.51
C ILE A 75 -22.90 -28.14 64.88
N VAL A 76 -23.98 -28.75 64.42
CA VAL A 76 -25.35 -28.44 64.84
C VAL A 76 -25.66 -29.25 66.09
N LEU A 77 -26.10 -28.56 67.14
CA LEU A 77 -26.43 -29.15 68.44
C LEU A 77 -27.94 -29.09 68.69
N ASN A 78 -28.46 -30.02 69.48
CA ASN A 78 -29.77 -29.87 70.11
C ASN A 78 -29.68 -29.00 71.38
N GLN A 79 -30.79 -28.79 72.10
CA GLN A 79 -30.77 -27.96 73.32
C GLN A 79 -29.97 -28.57 74.48
N SER A 80 -29.89 -29.91 74.56
CA SER A 80 -29.07 -30.58 75.58
C SER A 80 -27.57 -30.56 75.25
N GLY A 81 -27.17 -30.00 74.12
CA GLY A 81 -25.77 -29.92 73.67
C GLY A 81 -25.26 -31.18 72.97
N LYS A 82 -26.14 -32.15 72.67
CA LYS A 82 -25.82 -33.33 71.85
C LYS A 82 -25.56 -32.91 70.40
N GLU A 83 -24.52 -33.47 69.81
CA GLU A 83 -24.22 -33.28 68.39
C GLU A 83 -25.22 -34.02 67.51
N LEU A 84 -25.93 -33.28 66.66
CA LEU A 84 -26.87 -33.83 65.68
C LEU A 84 -26.23 -34.01 64.31
N LYS A 85 -25.43 -33.02 63.89
CA LYS A 85 -24.74 -33.02 62.61
C LYS A 85 -23.44 -32.26 62.70
N GLY A 86 -22.33 -32.92 62.39
CA GLY A 86 -21.02 -32.29 62.22
C GLY A 86 -20.62 -32.20 60.75
N ALA A 87 -20.02 -31.09 60.37
CA ALA A 87 -19.22 -31.01 59.15
C ALA A 87 -17.87 -31.71 59.34
N SER A 88 -17.18 -32.03 58.25
CA SER A 88 -15.78 -32.45 58.29
C SER A 88 -14.90 -31.28 58.74
N GLU A 89 -13.82 -31.57 59.45
CA GLU A 89 -12.82 -30.55 59.77
C GLU A 89 -12.14 -30.07 58.47
N THR A 90 -11.99 -28.76 58.32
CA THR A 90 -11.39 -28.13 57.13
C THR A 90 -10.32 -27.15 57.56
N CYS A 91 -9.23 -27.09 56.80
CA CYS A 91 -8.15 -26.12 56.99
C CYS A 91 -8.19 -25.08 55.86
N SER A 92 -8.40 -23.81 56.21
CA SER A 92 -8.50 -22.71 55.25
C SER A 92 -7.56 -21.57 55.59
N LEU A 93 -7.10 -20.86 54.56
CA LEU A 93 -6.30 -19.64 54.68
C LEU A 93 -7.22 -18.43 54.56
N PHE A 94 -7.38 -17.70 55.65
CA PHE A 94 -8.10 -16.44 55.73
C PHE A 94 -7.15 -15.29 55.40
N CYS A 95 -7.59 -14.37 54.56
CA CYS A 95 -6.82 -13.21 54.12
C CYS A 95 -7.76 -12.07 53.71
N GLY A 96 -7.21 -10.92 53.31
CA GLY A 96 -8.01 -9.75 52.95
C GLY A 96 -9.06 -10.02 51.86
N GLN A 97 -8.77 -10.92 50.92
CA GLN A 97 -9.65 -11.26 49.80
C GLN A 97 -10.66 -12.35 50.15
N PHE A 98 -10.27 -13.27 51.03
CA PHE A 98 -11.12 -14.33 51.54
C PHE A 98 -11.17 -14.24 53.07
N PRO A 99 -11.92 -13.26 53.60
CA PRO A 99 -12.04 -13.09 55.05
C PRO A 99 -12.94 -14.14 55.69
N GLY A 100 -13.66 -14.92 54.88
CA GLY A 100 -14.65 -15.88 55.31
C GLY A 100 -14.59 -17.21 54.56
N TRP A 101 -14.77 -18.30 55.29
CA TRP A 101 -14.86 -19.66 54.75
C TRP A 101 -15.97 -20.45 55.46
N GLY A 102 -16.62 -21.37 54.75
CA GLY A 102 -17.75 -22.09 55.31
C GLY A 102 -18.42 -23.09 54.36
N TYR A 103 -19.64 -23.47 54.72
CA TYR A 103 -20.46 -24.42 53.98
C TYR A 103 -21.74 -23.73 53.51
N SER A 104 -21.91 -23.62 52.19
CA SER A 104 -23.16 -23.16 51.58
C SER A 104 -24.27 -24.21 51.65
N LYS A 105 -23.92 -25.49 51.84
CA LYS A 105 -24.85 -26.62 51.92
C LYS A 105 -24.60 -27.47 53.17
N LEU A 106 -24.65 -26.87 54.36
CA LEU A 106 -24.36 -27.60 55.61
C LEU A 106 -25.45 -28.64 55.92
N LEU A 107 -26.71 -28.20 55.86
CA LEU A 107 -27.88 -29.05 56.16
C LEU A 107 -29.08 -28.60 55.32
N PRO A 108 -29.77 -29.52 54.63
CA PRO A 108 -31.04 -29.20 53.96
C PRO A 108 -32.07 -28.61 54.94
N LEU A 109 -32.80 -27.57 54.53
CA LEU A 109 -33.80 -26.93 55.39
C LEU A 109 -34.98 -27.84 55.72
N ASN A 110 -35.34 -28.79 54.84
CA ASN A 110 -36.37 -29.78 55.12
C ASN A 110 -35.97 -30.70 56.30
N LYS A 111 -34.70 -31.13 56.34
CA LYS A 111 -34.15 -31.90 57.47
C LYS A 111 -34.06 -31.06 58.74
N LEU A 112 -33.77 -29.77 58.62
CA LEU A 112 -33.75 -28.87 59.76
C LEU A 112 -35.13 -28.70 60.43
N LYS A 113 -36.23 -29.00 59.71
CA LYS A 113 -37.60 -29.01 60.27
C LYS A 113 -37.94 -30.30 61.02
N GLU A 114 -37.11 -31.34 60.93
CA GLU A 114 -37.30 -32.58 61.70
C GLU A 114 -37.13 -32.32 63.20
N GLU A 115 -37.80 -33.14 64.02
CA GLU A 115 -37.74 -33.02 65.47
C GLU A 115 -36.29 -33.15 65.97
N GLY A 116 -35.91 -32.29 66.92
CA GLY A 116 -34.60 -32.29 67.56
C GLY A 116 -33.63 -31.21 67.09
N PHE A 117 -33.76 -30.68 65.86
CA PHE A 117 -32.86 -29.63 65.36
C PHE A 117 -33.22 -28.20 65.83
N LEU A 118 -34.53 -27.90 65.89
CA LEU A 118 -35.05 -26.56 66.20
C LEU A 118 -36.12 -26.60 67.29
N GLU A 119 -35.77 -27.09 68.47
CA GLU A 119 -36.66 -27.03 69.63
C GLU A 119 -36.99 -25.56 69.95
N LYS A 120 -38.27 -25.23 70.09
CA LYS A 120 -38.77 -23.85 70.29
C LYS A 120 -38.25 -22.85 69.24
N ASN A 121 -38.02 -23.30 68.00
CA ASN A 121 -37.50 -22.48 66.90
C ASN A 121 -36.12 -21.84 67.23
N LYS A 122 -35.30 -22.55 68.01
CA LYS A 122 -33.95 -22.14 68.41
C LYS A 122 -32.91 -23.03 67.74
N LEU A 123 -32.00 -22.42 66.96
CA LEU A 123 -30.87 -23.10 66.34
C LEU A 123 -29.62 -22.94 67.21
N ILE A 124 -28.84 -24.00 67.36
CA ILE A 124 -27.59 -23.98 68.11
C ILE A 124 -26.47 -24.51 67.22
N ILE A 125 -25.49 -23.65 66.92
CA ILE A 125 -24.30 -23.99 66.15
C ILE A 125 -23.08 -23.85 67.04
N LYS A 126 -22.30 -24.91 67.14
CA LYS A 126 -20.97 -24.89 67.73
C LYS A 126 -19.94 -24.83 66.59
N VAL A 127 -18.96 -23.95 66.72
CA VAL A 127 -17.77 -23.93 65.87
C VAL A 127 -16.55 -24.25 66.71
N GLU A 128 -15.72 -25.16 66.24
CA GLU A 128 -14.38 -25.43 66.80
C GLU A 128 -13.35 -24.79 65.88
N VAL A 129 -12.35 -24.11 66.44
CA VAL A 129 -11.31 -23.40 65.68
C VAL A 129 -9.94 -23.65 66.31
N GLU A 130 -8.96 -23.97 65.47
CA GLU A 130 -7.54 -24.14 65.81
C GLU A 130 -6.72 -23.31 64.82
N VAL A 131 -6.02 -22.29 65.31
CA VAL A 131 -5.14 -21.45 64.47
C VAL A 131 -3.81 -22.18 64.30
N VAL A 132 -3.48 -22.50 63.05
CA VAL A 132 -2.26 -23.22 62.66
C VAL A 132 -1.14 -22.25 62.31
N GLU A 133 -1.48 -21.14 61.65
CA GLU A 133 -0.53 -20.15 61.15
C GLU A 133 -1.14 -18.76 61.34
N LEU A 134 -0.36 -17.81 61.86
CA LEU A 134 -0.78 -16.44 62.07
C LEU A 134 0.30 -15.48 61.61
N VAL A 135 -0.03 -14.67 60.61
CA VAL A 135 0.83 -13.64 60.05
C VAL A 135 0.09 -12.32 60.11
N HIS A 136 0.60 -11.39 60.93
CA HIS A 136 -0.02 -10.08 61.16
C HIS A 136 0.21 -9.11 60.01
N GLU A 137 1.30 -9.30 59.28
CA GLU A 137 1.72 -8.51 58.13
C GLU A 137 2.65 -9.36 57.27
N ALA A 138 2.47 -9.30 55.96
CA ALA A 138 3.35 -9.97 55.02
C ALA A 138 3.44 -9.15 53.75
N GLU A 139 4.56 -9.26 53.04
CA GLU A 139 4.56 -8.95 51.63
C GLU A 139 3.54 -9.85 50.93
N VAL A 140 2.66 -9.26 50.14
CA VAL A 140 1.72 -9.99 49.29
C VAL A 140 2.52 -10.51 48.10
N THR A 141 3.22 -11.62 48.31
CA THR A 141 4.05 -12.24 47.26
C THR A 141 3.20 -12.83 46.13
N GLY A 142 1.93 -13.15 46.43
CA GLY A 142 1.00 -13.76 45.47
C GLY A 142 1.28 -15.24 45.20
N THR A 143 2.27 -15.83 45.87
CA THR A 143 2.66 -17.24 45.75
C THR A 143 1.98 -18.13 46.78
N GLU A 144 1.18 -17.56 47.68
CA GLU A 144 0.50 -18.30 48.73
C GLU A 144 -0.56 -19.22 48.14
N MET A 145 -0.63 -20.45 48.65
CA MET A 145 -1.55 -21.48 48.14
C MET A 145 -2.81 -21.57 49.02
N LEU A 146 -3.96 -21.55 48.37
CA LEU A 146 -5.29 -21.77 48.93
C LEU A 146 -5.79 -23.16 48.57
N TYR A 147 -6.42 -23.85 49.53
CA TYR A 147 -7.06 -25.14 49.25
C TYR A 147 -8.52 -24.92 48.87
N ILE A 148 -8.85 -25.11 47.60
CA ILE A 148 -10.18 -24.85 47.03
C ILE A 148 -10.67 -26.12 46.35
N LYS A 149 -11.80 -26.67 46.84
CA LYS A 149 -12.51 -27.81 46.21
C LYS A 149 -11.61 -29.00 45.85
N GLY A 150 -10.58 -29.27 46.66
CA GLY A 150 -9.65 -30.38 46.42
C GLY A 150 -8.32 -30.01 45.76
N PHE A 151 -8.12 -28.74 45.40
CA PHE A 151 -6.95 -28.24 44.67
C PHE A 151 -6.18 -27.20 45.48
N ASN A 152 -4.85 -27.23 45.42
CA ASN A 152 -4.02 -26.12 45.88
C ASN A 152 -3.92 -25.12 44.73
N VAL A 153 -4.30 -23.87 44.96
CA VAL A 153 -4.37 -22.82 43.93
C VAL A 153 -3.64 -21.60 44.44
N ARG A 154 -2.89 -20.89 43.58
CA ARG A 154 -2.27 -19.63 44.00
C ARG A 154 -3.34 -18.62 44.36
N TYR A 155 -3.02 -17.80 45.35
CA TYR A 155 -3.85 -16.72 45.83
C TYR A 155 -4.37 -15.82 44.68
N THR A 156 -3.53 -15.51 43.69
CA THR A 156 -3.90 -14.69 42.52
C THR A 156 -4.88 -15.36 41.56
N GLN A 157 -5.01 -16.69 41.60
CA GLN A 157 -5.87 -17.48 40.72
C GLN A 157 -7.18 -17.92 41.42
N ALA A 158 -7.29 -17.71 42.72
CA ALA A 158 -8.35 -18.25 43.56
C ALA A 158 -9.76 -17.89 43.09
N ASN A 159 -10.00 -16.62 42.73
CA ASN A 159 -11.29 -16.17 42.21
C ASN A 159 -11.65 -16.86 40.89
N SER A 160 -10.68 -17.03 40.00
CA SER A 160 -10.90 -17.73 38.73
C SER A 160 -11.34 -19.18 38.99
N VAL A 161 -10.67 -19.88 39.90
CA VAL A 161 -11.04 -21.26 40.25
C VAL A 161 -12.40 -21.34 40.94
N LEU A 162 -12.70 -20.42 41.88
CA LEU A 162 -14.01 -20.38 42.54
C LEU A 162 -15.14 -20.15 41.54
N ASN A 163 -14.96 -19.24 40.58
CA ASN A 163 -15.94 -18.97 39.54
C ASN A 163 -16.16 -20.20 38.65
N ILE A 164 -15.08 -20.89 38.25
CA ILE A 164 -15.18 -22.14 37.47
C ILE A 164 -16.03 -23.18 38.21
N PHE A 165 -15.80 -23.40 39.52
CA PHE A 165 -16.60 -24.35 40.30
C PHE A 165 -18.03 -23.87 40.60
N ALA A 166 -18.29 -22.56 40.52
CA ALA A 166 -19.63 -22.02 40.67
C ALA A 166 -20.46 -22.24 39.39
N GLU A 167 -19.87 -21.99 38.23
CA GLU A 167 -20.50 -22.16 36.92
C GLU A 167 -20.56 -23.63 36.49
N HIS A 168 -19.55 -24.41 36.86
CA HIS A 168 -19.40 -25.83 36.51
C HIS A 168 -19.08 -26.67 37.76
N PRO A 169 -20.05 -26.91 38.65
CA PRO A 169 -19.81 -27.61 39.92
C PRO A 169 -19.30 -29.05 39.77
N ASP A 170 -19.59 -29.69 38.65
CA ASP A 170 -19.25 -31.08 38.34
C ASP A 170 -17.95 -31.23 37.52
N ILE A 171 -17.26 -30.13 37.23
CA ILE A 171 -16.08 -30.08 36.35
C ILE A 171 -14.98 -31.07 36.73
N ALA A 172 -14.80 -31.36 38.01
CA ALA A 172 -13.72 -32.21 38.51
C ALA A 172 -14.24 -33.47 39.25
N VAL A 173 -15.48 -33.90 38.99
CA VAL A 173 -16.08 -35.07 39.67
C VAL A 173 -15.34 -36.37 39.34
N ASP A 174 -14.93 -36.53 38.08
CA ASP A 174 -14.22 -37.74 37.60
C ASP A 174 -12.69 -37.56 37.58
N PHE A 175 -12.19 -36.52 38.25
CA PHE A 175 -10.77 -36.17 38.26
C PHE A 175 -9.93 -37.26 38.94
N LYS A 176 -9.03 -37.88 38.17
CA LYS A 176 -8.29 -39.09 38.57
C LYS A 176 -7.05 -38.80 39.45
N PRO A 177 -6.23 -37.76 39.19
CA PRO A 177 -5.00 -37.56 39.95
C PRO A 177 -5.23 -37.31 41.45
N LYS A 178 -4.49 -38.04 42.29
CA LYS A 178 -4.58 -37.92 43.76
C LYS A 178 -3.50 -37.03 44.37
N ASN A 179 -2.32 -36.99 43.75
CA ASN A 179 -1.18 -36.20 44.25
C ASN A 179 -1.48 -34.70 44.17
N GLN A 180 -1.20 -33.96 45.25
CA GLN A 180 -1.58 -32.54 45.37
C GLN A 180 -0.77 -31.61 44.47
N VAL A 181 0.50 -31.92 44.20
CA VAL A 181 1.33 -31.17 43.25
C VAL A 181 0.78 -31.35 41.84
N VAL A 182 0.48 -32.60 41.46
CA VAL A 182 -0.11 -32.92 40.15
C VAL A 182 -1.47 -32.24 39.96
N LYS A 183 -2.33 -32.25 40.98
CA LYS A 183 -3.60 -31.51 40.99
C LYS A 183 -3.42 -30.02 40.69
N THR A 184 -2.39 -29.42 41.29
CA THR A 184 -2.07 -28.00 41.12
C THR A 184 -1.68 -27.72 39.67
N GLU A 185 -0.81 -28.55 39.09
CA GLU A 185 -0.39 -28.37 37.70
C GLU A 185 -1.54 -28.52 36.71
N TYR A 186 -2.39 -29.52 36.88
CA TYR A 186 -3.58 -29.67 36.04
C TYR A 186 -4.54 -28.47 36.14
N MET A 187 -4.70 -27.88 37.33
CA MET A 187 -5.48 -26.65 37.49
C MET A 187 -4.82 -25.46 36.79
N ASN A 188 -3.49 -25.36 36.81
CA ASN A 188 -2.77 -24.32 36.06
C ASN A 188 -2.96 -24.47 34.56
N VAL A 189 -2.90 -25.70 34.03
CA VAL A 189 -3.17 -25.99 32.62
C VAL A 189 -4.61 -25.60 32.25
N LEU A 190 -5.60 -25.94 33.08
CA LEU A 190 -6.99 -25.54 32.87
C LEU A 190 -7.14 -24.01 32.80
N LEU A 191 -6.54 -23.28 33.74
CA LEU A 191 -6.57 -21.82 33.76
C LEU A 191 -5.85 -21.21 32.55
N SER A 192 -4.72 -21.79 32.13
CA SER A 192 -3.98 -21.40 30.93
C SER A 192 -4.83 -21.57 29.66
N LEU A 193 -5.47 -22.73 29.53
CA LEU A 193 -6.34 -23.05 28.40
C LEU A 193 -7.51 -22.08 28.31
N ILE A 194 -8.22 -21.84 29.42
CA ILE A 194 -9.32 -20.86 29.48
C ILE A 194 -8.83 -19.47 29.07
N LYS A 195 -7.68 -19.04 29.60
CA LYS A 195 -7.08 -17.75 29.24
C LYS A 195 -6.72 -17.67 27.76
N THR A 196 -6.26 -18.76 27.16
CA THR A 196 -5.93 -18.83 25.73
C THR A 196 -7.20 -18.74 24.88
N LEU A 197 -8.25 -19.50 25.22
CA LEU A 197 -9.53 -19.49 24.48
C LEU A 197 -10.35 -18.21 24.67
N ASN A 198 -10.05 -17.42 25.70
CA ASN A 198 -10.66 -16.09 25.89
C ASN A 198 -10.01 -14.99 25.04
N LYS A 199 -8.90 -15.26 24.34
CA LYS A 199 -8.24 -14.25 23.50
C LYS A 199 -9.00 -14.06 22.18
N PRO A 200 -8.99 -12.84 21.61
CA PRO A 200 -9.57 -12.60 20.28
C PRO A 200 -8.91 -13.47 19.21
N ALA A 201 -9.70 -14.01 18.28
CA ALA A 201 -9.22 -14.88 17.20
C ALA A 201 -8.08 -14.25 16.37
N LYS A 202 -8.13 -12.92 16.15
CA LYS A 202 -7.09 -12.16 15.43
C LYS A 202 -5.69 -12.21 16.09
N VAL A 203 -5.63 -12.49 17.39
CA VAL A 203 -4.36 -12.54 18.18
C VAL A 203 -3.89 -13.98 18.38
N LEU A 204 -4.74 -14.96 18.07
CA LEU A 204 -4.42 -16.38 18.20
C LEU A 204 -3.67 -16.87 16.96
N SER A 205 -2.66 -17.71 17.19
CA SER A 205 -1.92 -18.40 16.14
C SER A 205 -2.40 -19.85 16.03
N GLU A 206 -2.17 -20.46 14.88
CA GLU A 206 -2.56 -21.86 14.64
C GLU A 206 -1.80 -22.80 15.59
N THR A 207 -0.54 -22.48 15.88
CA THR A 207 0.26 -23.17 16.90
C THR A 207 -0.39 -23.14 18.28
N LYS A 208 -0.84 -21.97 18.75
CA LYS A 208 -1.52 -21.84 20.05
C LYS A 208 -2.84 -22.61 20.10
N LEU A 209 -3.56 -22.71 19.00
CA LEU A 209 -4.77 -23.55 18.92
C LEU A 209 -4.44 -25.04 18.97
N SER A 210 -3.32 -25.46 18.35
CA SER A 210 -2.83 -26.83 18.45
C SER A 210 -2.40 -27.18 19.88
N ASP A 211 -1.67 -26.27 20.54
CA ASP A 211 -1.26 -26.42 21.94
C ASP A 211 -2.49 -26.53 22.84
N ALA A 212 -3.46 -25.62 22.69
CA ALA A 212 -4.74 -25.65 23.40
C ALA A 212 -5.51 -26.95 23.16
N ARG A 213 -5.45 -27.53 21.95
CA ARG A 213 -6.06 -28.83 21.67
C ARG A 213 -5.35 -29.97 22.41
N SER A 214 -4.02 -29.91 22.56
CA SER A 214 -3.28 -30.88 23.38
C SER A 214 -3.66 -30.77 24.86
N GLU A 215 -3.62 -29.55 25.40
CA GLU A 215 -4.02 -29.27 26.79
C GLU A 215 -5.45 -29.74 27.07
N PHE A 216 -6.39 -29.48 26.15
CA PHE A 216 -7.78 -29.93 26.28
C PHE A 216 -7.88 -31.45 26.38
N ARG A 217 -7.14 -32.19 25.53
CA ARG A 217 -7.12 -33.65 25.55
C ARG A 217 -6.54 -34.17 26.86
N GLU A 218 -5.41 -33.62 27.30
CA GLU A 218 -4.76 -34.01 28.56
C GLU A 218 -5.66 -33.79 29.78
N LEU A 219 -6.37 -32.66 29.83
CA LEU A 219 -7.32 -32.36 30.91
C LEU A 219 -8.52 -33.31 30.90
N THR A 220 -9.03 -33.64 29.71
CA THR A 220 -10.14 -34.58 29.55
C THR A 220 -9.72 -35.99 29.99
N GLU A 221 -8.52 -36.44 29.60
CA GLU A 221 -7.95 -37.73 30.02
C GLU A 221 -7.75 -37.81 31.54
N ALA A 222 -7.36 -36.69 32.16
CA ALA A 222 -7.24 -36.54 33.61
C ALA A 222 -8.60 -36.57 34.34
N GLY A 223 -9.71 -36.47 33.61
CA GLY A 223 -11.07 -36.59 34.14
C GLY A 223 -11.78 -35.27 34.40
N PHE A 224 -11.34 -34.15 33.81
CA PHE A 224 -12.16 -32.93 33.80
C PHE A 224 -13.32 -33.04 32.81
N LYS A 225 -14.50 -32.58 33.22
CA LYS A 225 -15.67 -32.42 32.34
C LYS A 225 -15.66 -31.05 31.70
N LEU A 226 -15.28 -30.99 30.43
CA LEU A 226 -14.98 -29.74 29.71
C LEU A 226 -15.95 -29.43 28.56
N ASP A 227 -17.19 -29.92 28.61
CA ASP A 227 -18.17 -29.76 27.53
C ASP A 227 -18.41 -28.28 27.15
N TRP A 228 -18.50 -27.42 28.16
CA TRP A 228 -18.66 -25.97 27.98
C TRP A 228 -17.46 -25.34 27.27
N LEU A 229 -16.25 -25.83 27.56
CA LEU A 229 -15.01 -25.34 26.99
C LEU A 229 -14.78 -25.91 25.59
N GLN A 230 -15.28 -27.12 25.31
CA GLN A 230 -15.27 -27.72 23.98
C GLN A 230 -16.06 -26.86 22.99
N LYS A 231 -17.28 -26.48 23.35
CA LYS A 231 -18.11 -25.60 22.52
C LYS A 231 -17.40 -24.28 22.22
N LYS A 232 -16.79 -23.69 23.25
CA LYS A 232 -16.00 -22.45 23.10
C LYS A 232 -14.79 -22.65 22.19
N PHE A 233 -14.09 -23.77 22.31
CA PHE A 233 -12.96 -24.11 21.46
C PHE A 233 -13.38 -24.21 19.98
N GLU A 234 -14.51 -24.86 19.69
CA GLU A 234 -15.06 -24.97 18.34
C GLU A 234 -15.43 -23.60 17.76
N GLU A 235 -16.06 -22.73 18.54
CA GLU A 235 -16.39 -21.35 18.15
C GLU A 235 -15.13 -20.55 17.78
N VAL A 236 -14.10 -20.57 18.63
CA VAL A 236 -12.83 -19.86 18.38
C VAL A 236 -12.10 -20.43 17.15
N SER A 237 -12.10 -21.75 16.98
CA SER A 237 -11.51 -22.43 15.82
C SER A 237 -12.19 -22.03 14.51
N LEU A 238 -13.53 -21.94 14.50
CA LEU A 238 -14.29 -21.48 13.35
C LEU A 238 -14.01 -20.01 13.02
N GLU A 239 -13.96 -19.15 14.04
CA GLU A 239 -13.71 -17.72 13.85
C GLU A 239 -12.31 -17.45 13.31
N MET A 240 -11.29 -18.18 13.80
CA MET A 240 -9.93 -18.05 13.28
C MET A 240 -9.83 -18.45 11.80
N LYS A 241 -10.52 -19.51 11.38
CA LYS A 241 -10.57 -19.91 9.95
C LYS A 241 -11.13 -18.80 9.07
N LYS A 242 -12.14 -18.06 9.54
CA LYS A 242 -12.70 -16.91 8.81
C LYS A 242 -11.68 -15.77 8.72
N VAL A 243 -10.98 -15.47 9.81
CA VAL A 243 -9.95 -14.41 9.85
C VAL A 243 -8.83 -14.71 8.86
N VAL A 244 -8.28 -15.93 8.87
CA VAL A 244 -7.22 -16.34 7.94
C VAL A 244 -7.67 -16.24 6.48
N SER A 245 -8.91 -16.65 6.18
CA SER A 245 -9.50 -16.51 4.85
C SER A 245 -9.66 -15.05 4.42
N HIS A 246 -10.13 -14.19 5.33
CA HIS A 246 -10.25 -12.75 5.08
C HIS A 246 -8.89 -12.10 4.84
N ASP A 247 -7.88 -12.41 5.65
CA ASP A 247 -6.53 -11.86 5.52
C ASP A 247 -5.89 -12.29 4.18
N ALA A 248 -6.07 -13.55 3.76
CA ALA A 248 -5.61 -14.03 2.46
C ALA A 248 -6.26 -13.26 1.30
N ARG A 249 -7.58 -13.00 1.37
CA ARG A 249 -8.30 -12.21 0.37
C ARG A 249 -7.85 -10.74 0.34
N VAL A 250 -7.51 -10.17 1.50
CA VAL A 250 -6.97 -8.80 1.58
C VAL A 250 -5.60 -8.74 0.90
N GLN A 251 -4.70 -9.68 1.18
CA GLN A 251 -3.38 -9.74 0.53
C GLN A 251 -3.50 -9.86 -1.00
N GLU A 252 -4.40 -10.71 -1.50
CA GLU A 252 -4.65 -10.85 -2.95
C GLU A 252 -5.12 -9.52 -3.58
N LEU A 253 -5.98 -8.77 -2.89
CA LEU A 253 -6.44 -7.46 -3.36
C LEU A 253 -5.33 -6.41 -3.31
N GLU A 254 -4.48 -6.42 -2.29
CA GLU A 254 -3.32 -5.53 -2.18
C GLU A 254 -2.32 -5.75 -3.32
N GLU A 255 -2.05 -7.00 -3.67
CA GLU A 255 -1.21 -7.36 -4.82
C GLU A 255 -1.82 -6.86 -6.14
N ARG A 256 -3.14 -7.06 -6.34
CA ARG A 256 -3.85 -6.57 -7.53
C ARG A 256 -3.81 -5.04 -7.64
N ILE A 257 -4.03 -4.32 -6.54
CA ILE A 257 -3.94 -2.85 -6.51
C ILE A 257 -2.52 -2.39 -6.88
N THR A 258 -1.50 -3.06 -6.36
CA THR A 258 -0.10 -2.74 -6.66
C THR A 258 0.21 -2.95 -8.14
N LYS A 259 -0.26 -4.06 -8.73
CA LYS A 259 -0.15 -4.31 -10.17
C LYS A 259 -0.85 -3.24 -11.01
N LEU A 260 -2.10 -2.91 -10.68
CA LEU A 260 -2.88 -1.89 -11.39
C LEU A 260 -2.26 -0.49 -11.30
N LYS A 261 -1.62 -0.14 -10.17
CA LYS A 261 -0.86 1.12 -10.04
C LYS A 261 0.31 1.17 -11.03
N LEU A 262 1.07 0.08 -11.15
CA LEU A 262 2.19 0.00 -12.11
C LEU A 262 1.69 0.11 -13.56
N GLU A 263 0.60 -0.56 -13.90
CA GLU A 263 -0.03 -0.47 -15.22
C GLU A 263 -0.50 0.97 -15.52
N LEU A 264 -1.15 1.62 -14.55
CA LEU A 264 -1.59 3.00 -14.67
C LEU A 264 -0.43 3.97 -14.91
N ASP A 265 0.67 3.84 -14.17
CA ASP A 265 1.84 4.71 -14.35
C ASP A 265 2.52 4.48 -15.71
N ASN A 266 2.55 3.25 -16.21
CA ASN A 266 3.02 2.95 -17.56
C ASN A 266 2.12 3.59 -18.64
N GLU A 267 0.80 3.53 -18.49
CA GLU A 267 -0.15 4.19 -19.40
C GLU A 267 -0.03 5.72 -19.36
N LYS A 268 0.20 6.33 -18.18
CA LYS A 268 0.52 7.77 -18.09
C LYS A 268 1.76 8.13 -18.89
N ILE A 269 2.82 7.31 -18.82
CA ILE A 269 4.04 7.52 -19.61
C ILE A 269 3.72 7.44 -21.11
N LYS A 270 2.96 6.43 -21.56
CA LYS A 270 2.56 6.32 -22.96
C LYS A 270 1.75 7.53 -23.43
N SER A 271 0.77 7.98 -22.65
CA SER A 271 -0.04 9.16 -22.95
C SER A 271 0.81 10.43 -23.07
N SER A 272 1.77 10.64 -22.18
CA SER A 272 2.70 11.78 -22.28
C SER A 272 3.56 11.75 -23.54
N LYS A 273 3.98 10.56 -23.99
CA LYS A 273 4.69 10.38 -25.27
C LYS A 273 3.79 10.71 -26.46
N VAL A 274 2.52 10.30 -26.44
CA VAL A 274 1.53 10.65 -27.48
C VAL A 274 1.35 12.15 -27.59
N LEU A 275 1.20 12.86 -26.46
CA LEU A 275 1.10 14.33 -26.46
C LEU A 275 2.34 15.01 -27.05
N SER A 276 3.54 14.49 -26.77
CA SER A 276 4.78 15.01 -27.37
C SER A 276 4.84 14.78 -28.89
N LEU A 277 4.36 13.61 -29.35
CA LEU A 277 4.29 13.28 -30.77
C LEU A 277 3.25 14.15 -31.48
N GLU A 278 2.08 14.37 -30.89
CA GLU A 278 1.06 15.29 -31.43
C GLU A 278 1.61 16.71 -31.60
N GLN A 279 2.34 17.23 -30.61
CA GLN A 279 3.00 18.53 -30.71
C GLN A 279 4.04 18.57 -31.85
N THR A 280 4.82 17.51 -32.04
CA THR A 280 5.76 17.43 -33.17
C THR A 280 5.05 17.33 -34.51
N VAL A 281 3.96 16.57 -34.59
CA VAL A 281 3.13 16.47 -35.80
C VAL A 281 2.50 17.83 -36.13
N SER A 282 2.01 18.57 -35.13
CA SER A 282 1.52 19.94 -35.33
C SER A 282 2.61 20.88 -35.86
N LYS A 283 3.84 20.82 -35.31
CA LYS A 283 4.97 21.61 -35.81
C LYS A 283 5.33 21.25 -37.25
N LEU A 284 5.47 19.95 -37.56
CA LEU A 284 5.76 19.48 -38.92
C LEU A 284 4.66 19.84 -39.92
N LYS A 285 3.39 19.89 -39.48
CA LYS A 285 2.28 20.31 -40.33
C LYS A 285 2.38 21.79 -40.73
N VAL A 286 2.77 22.66 -39.79
CA VAL A 286 3.04 24.08 -40.09
C VAL A 286 4.23 24.24 -41.05
N GLU A 287 5.30 23.47 -40.85
CA GLU A 287 6.46 23.49 -41.76
C GLU A 287 6.08 23.01 -43.17
N LEU A 288 5.27 21.95 -43.28
CA LEU A 288 4.76 21.45 -44.55
C LEU A 288 3.92 22.50 -45.29
N ASP A 289 3.03 23.19 -44.60
CA ASP A 289 2.20 24.24 -45.21
C ASP A 289 3.06 25.44 -45.65
N ASN A 290 4.11 25.78 -44.91
CA ASN A 290 5.10 26.77 -45.31
C ASN A 290 5.88 26.36 -46.58
N GLU A 291 6.32 25.10 -46.69
CA GLU A 291 7.01 24.60 -47.89
C GLU A 291 6.07 24.54 -49.12
N LYS A 292 4.81 24.15 -48.93
CA LYS A 292 3.80 24.23 -49.99
C LYS A 292 3.63 25.66 -50.50
N ALA A 293 3.59 26.65 -49.60
CA ALA A 293 3.51 28.06 -49.97
C ALA A 293 4.75 28.54 -50.76
N LYS A 294 5.95 28.03 -50.44
CA LYS A 294 7.18 28.30 -51.22
C LYS A 294 7.10 27.68 -52.61
N SER A 295 6.65 26.42 -52.73
CA SER A 295 6.47 25.73 -54.01
C SER A 295 5.50 26.48 -54.95
N PHE A 296 4.38 27.00 -54.42
CA PHE A 296 3.46 27.81 -55.20
C PHE A 296 4.09 29.10 -55.73
N LYS A 297 4.99 29.73 -54.95
CA LYS A 297 5.78 30.89 -55.40
C LYS A 297 6.76 30.51 -56.52
N VAL A 298 7.38 29.33 -56.47
CA VAL A 298 8.27 28.82 -57.53
C VAL A 298 7.52 28.61 -58.83
N LEU A 299 6.35 27.97 -58.81
CA LEU A 299 5.50 27.78 -59.99
C LEU A 299 5.12 29.12 -60.66
N SER A 300 4.82 30.16 -59.86
CA SER A 300 4.55 31.50 -60.38
C SER A 300 5.77 32.13 -61.07
N LEU A 301 6.98 31.91 -60.52
CA LEU A 301 8.22 32.36 -61.14
C LEU A 301 8.53 31.60 -62.43
N GLU A 302 8.32 30.28 -62.47
CA GLU A 302 8.52 29.46 -63.68
C GLU A 302 7.60 29.88 -64.83
N GLN A 303 6.34 30.22 -64.55
CA GLN A 303 5.42 30.79 -65.54
C GLN A 303 5.93 32.12 -66.08
N ARG A 304 6.45 33.00 -65.22
CA ARG A 304 7.09 34.27 -65.64
C ARG A 304 8.33 34.04 -66.47
N VAL A 305 9.19 33.09 -66.08
CA VAL A 305 10.39 32.70 -66.84
C VAL A 305 10.01 32.16 -68.20
N SER A 306 8.96 31.34 -68.30
CA SER A 306 8.46 30.81 -69.57
C SER A 306 7.95 31.92 -70.48
N LYS A 307 7.25 32.91 -69.93
CA LYS A 307 6.82 34.10 -70.68
C LYS A 307 8.01 34.93 -71.19
N LEU A 308 9.01 35.17 -70.33
CA LEU A 308 10.25 35.86 -70.72
C LEU A 308 11.06 35.08 -71.76
N LYS A 309 11.03 33.74 -71.73
CA LYS A 309 11.68 32.88 -72.72
C LYS A 309 11.07 33.07 -74.12
N VAL A 310 9.74 33.13 -74.21
CA VAL A 310 9.02 33.40 -75.47
C VAL A 310 9.37 34.78 -76.02
N GLU A 311 9.43 35.80 -75.16
CA GLU A 311 9.87 37.16 -75.55
C GLU A 311 11.31 37.16 -76.07
N LEU A 312 12.22 36.41 -75.43
CA LEU A 312 13.61 36.28 -75.87
C LEU A 312 13.73 35.58 -77.23
N ASP A 313 12.97 34.51 -77.47
CA ASP A 313 13.00 33.80 -78.75
C ASP A 313 12.41 34.66 -79.88
N ASN A 314 11.39 35.48 -79.59
CA ASN A 314 10.88 36.50 -80.52
C ASN A 314 11.96 37.53 -80.90
N GLU A 315 12.77 38.01 -79.95
CA GLU A 315 13.88 38.93 -80.25
C GLU A 315 15.00 38.25 -81.05
N LYS A 316 15.32 36.98 -80.75
CA LYS A 316 16.28 36.20 -81.57
C LYS A 316 15.80 36.02 -83.01
N ALA A 317 14.50 35.79 -83.23
CA ALA A 317 13.93 35.66 -84.57
C ALA A 317 14.00 36.98 -85.39
N LYS A 318 13.97 38.14 -84.72
CA LYS A 318 14.24 39.43 -85.38
C LYS A 318 15.70 39.52 -85.81
N SER A 319 16.64 39.04 -84.99
CA SER A 319 18.08 39.02 -85.32
C SER A 319 18.42 38.08 -86.48
N SER A 320 17.77 36.92 -86.61
CA SER A 320 18.05 35.97 -87.71
C SER A 320 17.55 36.46 -89.07
N LYS A 321 16.51 37.31 -89.12
CA LYS A 321 16.09 38.00 -90.35
C LYS A 321 17.14 39.00 -90.87
N VAL A 322 17.97 39.57 -89.99
CA VAL A 322 19.05 40.49 -90.39
C VAL A 322 20.16 39.72 -91.11
N LEU A 323 20.51 38.53 -90.62
CA LEU A 323 21.55 37.68 -91.23
C LEU A 323 21.18 37.18 -92.64
N SER A 324 19.90 36.86 -92.91
CA SER A 324 19.49 36.42 -94.26
C SER A 324 19.51 37.55 -95.29
N LEU A 325 19.26 38.79 -94.87
CA LEU A 325 19.41 39.98 -95.71
C LEU A 325 20.89 40.24 -96.03
N GLU A 326 21.80 40.03 -95.08
CA GLU A 326 23.25 40.15 -95.31
C GLU A 326 23.79 39.10 -96.29
N GLU A 327 23.28 37.86 -96.25
CA GLU A 327 23.63 36.81 -97.21
C GLU A 327 23.07 37.09 -98.62
N ALA A 328 21.84 37.61 -98.73
CA ALA A 328 21.26 38.02 -100.00
C ALA A 328 22.07 39.16 -100.64
N VAL A 329 22.48 40.14 -99.83
CA VAL A 329 23.37 41.23 -100.26
C VAL A 329 24.73 40.68 -100.74
N SER A 330 25.24 39.64 -100.10
CA SER A 330 26.50 39.01 -100.50
C SER A 330 26.38 38.24 -101.83
N LYS A 331 25.27 37.55 -102.09
CA LYS A 331 25.01 36.91 -103.39
C LYS A 331 24.92 37.93 -104.54
N LEU A 332 24.19 39.02 -104.34
CA LEU A 332 24.07 40.08 -105.34
C LEU A 332 25.42 40.74 -105.66
N LYS A 333 26.33 40.84 -104.68
CA LYS A 333 27.72 41.30 -104.92
C LYS A 333 28.51 40.37 -105.84
N VAL A 334 28.30 39.05 -105.74
CA VAL A 334 29.01 38.06 -106.57
C VAL A 334 28.52 38.09 -108.02
N GLU A 335 27.21 38.22 -108.26
CA GLU A 335 26.65 38.36 -109.61
C GLU A 335 27.17 39.61 -110.32
N LEU A 336 27.26 40.74 -109.59
CA LEU A 336 27.84 41.98 -110.11
C LEU A 336 29.30 41.79 -110.59
N TYR A 337 30.09 40.98 -109.88
CA TYR A 337 31.49 40.73 -110.21
C TYR A 337 31.62 39.87 -111.47
N ASN A 338 30.76 38.87 -111.63
CA ASN A 338 30.74 37.99 -112.80
C ASN A 338 30.36 38.72 -114.09
N GLU A 339 29.41 39.65 -114.05
CA GLU A 339 29.04 40.46 -115.23
C GLU A 339 30.16 41.42 -115.64
N LYS A 340 30.90 42.01 -114.69
CA LYS A 340 32.09 42.81 -114.99
C LYS A 340 33.19 42.00 -115.69
N ALA A 341 33.36 40.72 -115.32
CA ALA A 341 34.35 39.84 -115.93
C ALA A 341 34.00 39.48 -117.39
N LYS A 342 32.72 39.31 -117.72
CA LYS A 342 32.27 39.07 -119.12
C LYS A 342 32.56 40.27 -120.02
N SER A 343 32.33 41.50 -119.55
CA SER A 343 32.61 42.73 -120.30
C SER A 343 34.09 42.90 -120.63
N SER A 344 34.98 42.50 -119.71
CA SER A 344 36.44 42.63 -119.87
C SER A 344 37.01 41.72 -120.98
N LYS A 345 36.36 40.58 -121.26
CA LYS A 345 36.82 39.61 -122.27
C LYS A 345 36.49 40.02 -123.71
N VAL A 346 35.50 40.89 -123.90
CA VAL A 346 35.13 41.45 -125.22
C VAL A 346 36.16 42.50 -125.68
N LEU A 347 36.85 43.17 -124.75
CA LEU A 347 37.85 44.20 -125.05
C LEU A 347 39.20 43.61 -125.51
N SER A 348 39.58 42.40 -125.09
CA SER A 348 40.88 41.82 -125.46
C SER A 348 40.97 41.31 -126.91
N LEU A 349 39.85 40.90 -127.52
CA LEU A 349 39.82 40.40 -128.90
C LEU A 349 40.01 41.50 -129.96
N LYS A 350 39.80 42.78 -129.60
CA LYS A 350 39.97 43.92 -130.53
C LYS A 350 41.38 44.50 -130.54
N SER A 351 42.22 44.15 -129.56
CA SER A 351 43.55 44.75 -129.42
C SER A 351 44.65 43.97 -130.15
N SER A 352 44.47 42.67 -130.40
CA SER A 352 45.51 41.82 -131.00
C SER A 352 45.65 41.97 -132.53
N ASP A 353 44.61 42.44 -133.22
CA ASP A 353 44.60 42.53 -134.69
C ASP A 353 45.34 43.78 -135.22
N LEU A 354 45.72 44.73 -134.36
CA LEU A 354 46.33 46.01 -134.76
C LEU A 354 47.86 46.11 -134.52
N GLU A 355 48.48 45.15 -133.82
CA GLU A 355 49.91 45.21 -133.47
C GLU A 355 50.85 44.42 -134.41
N VAL A 356 50.34 43.52 -135.27
CA VAL A 356 51.20 42.73 -136.19
C VAL A 356 51.44 43.43 -137.53
N GLU A 357 50.63 44.41 -137.92
CA GLU A 357 50.79 45.16 -139.18
C GLU A 357 51.85 46.28 -139.11
N LEU A 358 52.35 46.63 -137.91
CA LEU A 358 53.26 47.77 -137.66
C LEU A 358 54.76 47.43 -137.61
N ASP A 359 55.14 46.15 -137.55
CA ASP A 359 56.56 45.71 -137.45
C ASP A 359 57.24 45.42 -138.81
N LYS A 360 56.54 45.65 -139.94
CA LYS A 360 57.09 45.44 -141.29
C LYS A 360 57.79 46.66 -141.93
N GLU A 361 57.74 47.87 -141.35
CA GLU A 361 58.16 49.09 -142.06
C GLU A 361 59.29 49.95 -141.42
N ARG A 362 60.00 49.49 -140.38
CA ARG A 362 61.08 50.32 -139.77
C ARG A 362 62.45 49.64 -139.63
N SER A 363 62.97 49.08 -140.74
CA SER A 363 64.41 48.84 -140.92
C SER A 363 64.93 49.24 -142.31
N ALA A 364 64.79 50.52 -142.70
CA ALA A 364 65.61 51.12 -143.76
C ALA A 364 66.00 52.57 -143.37
N LYS A 365 67.19 52.64 -142.74
CA LYS A 365 68.16 53.74 -142.58
C LYS A 365 67.70 55.21 -142.69
N SER A 366 67.96 55.92 -141.59
CA SER A 366 68.58 57.25 -141.45
C SER A 366 68.27 58.37 -142.46
N GLY A 367 67.76 59.47 -141.90
CA GLY A 367 68.27 60.82 -142.19
C GLY A 367 67.26 61.78 -142.81
N THR A 368 66.75 62.75 -142.03
CA THR A 368 66.92 64.21 -142.25
C THR A 368 66.11 65.05 -141.25
N SER A 369 66.58 66.29 -141.13
CA SER A 369 66.31 67.34 -140.15
C SER A 369 64.92 68.03 -140.24
N LYS A 370 64.42 68.50 -139.08
CA LYS A 370 63.68 69.76 -138.77
C LYS A 370 62.87 69.58 -137.47
N THR A 371 63.18 70.17 -136.29
CA THR A 371 62.93 71.55 -135.81
C THR A 371 61.65 72.24 -136.30
N VAL A 372 60.64 72.35 -135.41
CA VAL A 372 59.67 73.43 -135.08
C VAL A 372 58.76 72.83 -133.98
N SER A 373 58.77 73.12 -132.67
CA SER A 373 58.61 74.35 -131.84
C SER A 373 57.21 74.99 -131.84
N LEU A 374 56.80 75.52 -130.67
CA LEU A 374 55.56 76.24 -130.27
C LEU A 374 54.44 75.33 -129.70
N ILE A 375 53.90 75.49 -128.48
CA ILE A 375 53.92 76.57 -127.48
C ILE A 375 53.56 75.94 -126.11
N ASP A 376 54.29 76.36 -125.07
CA ASP A 376 53.88 76.84 -123.73
C ASP A 376 52.52 76.37 -123.13
N ASP A 377 52.32 76.22 -121.82
CA ASP A 377 52.90 77.02 -120.75
C ASP A 377 52.63 76.35 -119.39
N VAL A 378 53.61 76.41 -118.51
CA VAL A 378 53.45 76.22 -117.06
C VAL A 378 53.06 77.57 -116.49
N CYS A 379 51.79 77.73 -116.11
CA CYS A 379 51.29 78.72 -115.15
C CYS A 379 49.82 78.36 -114.93
N PHE A 380 49.24 78.29 -113.73
CA PHE A 380 49.37 79.25 -112.67
C PHE A 380 48.67 78.68 -111.43
N TRP A 381 49.40 78.60 -110.33
CA TRP A 381 48.83 78.68 -108.99
C TRP A 381 47.87 79.88 -108.87
N ARG A 382 46.82 79.78 -108.04
CA ARG A 382 45.94 80.88 -107.60
C ARG A 382 45.04 81.51 -108.68
N HIS A 383 43.74 81.23 -108.65
CA HIS A 383 42.69 82.19 -108.21
C HIS A 383 41.26 81.65 -108.48
N MET A 384 40.70 80.97 -107.50
CA MET A 384 39.29 81.05 -107.07
C MET A 384 39.27 80.36 -105.70
N GLY A 385 39.39 81.03 -104.56
CA GLY A 385 38.81 82.32 -104.22
C GLY A 385 37.71 82.11 -103.17
N ILE A 386 38.12 81.70 -101.96
CA ILE A 386 37.56 82.06 -100.65
C ILE A 386 36.17 81.51 -100.22
N ARG A 387 36.24 80.74 -99.12
CA ARG A 387 35.33 80.46 -97.95
C ARG A 387 33.88 79.98 -98.24
N GLU A 388 33.34 78.95 -97.57
CA GLU A 388 33.58 78.42 -96.21
C GLU A 388 33.11 76.94 -96.06
N ARG A 389 33.85 76.19 -95.22
CA ARG A 389 33.58 74.88 -94.54
C ARG A 389 32.88 73.72 -95.29
N MET A 390 33.63 72.63 -95.52
CA MET A 390 33.36 71.27 -94.99
C MET A 390 34.38 70.25 -95.55
N ALA A 391 35.24 69.65 -94.69
CA ALA A 391 35.92 68.36 -94.99
C ALA A 391 36.70 67.78 -93.79
N GLY A 392 36.67 66.44 -93.71
CA GLY A 392 37.46 65.53 -92.86
C GLY A 392 36.58 64.32 -92.48
N TYR A 393 36.43 63.22 -93.25
CA TYR A 393 37.42 62.23 -93.72
C TYR A 393 38.36 61.82 -92.56
N ARG A 394 38.48 60.58 -92.06
CA ARG A 394 38.37 59.20 -92.61
C ARG A 394 38.40 58.18 -91.43
N LYS A 395 37.67 57.04 -91.45
CA LYS A 395 38.03 55.70 -92.04
C LYS A 395 39.07 54.97 -91.14
N LEU A 396 39.10 53.66 -90.90
CA LEU A 396 38.93 52.41 -91.68
C LEU A 396 38.79 51.25 -90.65
N LYS A 397 38.26 50.06 -90.96
CA LYS A 397 38.25 49.33 -92.22
C LYS A 397 37.05 48.40 -92.32
#